data_AF-A0A7X9FGD9-F1
#
_entry.id   AF-A0A7X9FGD9-F1
#
_cell.length_a   1.000
_cell.length_b   1.000
_cell.length_c   1.000
_cell.angle_alpha   90.00
_cell.angle_beta   90.00
_cell.angle_gamma   90.00
#
_symmetry.space_group_name_H-M   'P 1'
#
loop_
_entity.id
_entity.type
_entity.pdbx_description
1 polymer ?
#
loop_
_entity_poly.entity_id
_entity_poly.type
_entity_poly.pdbx_seq_one_letter_code
_entity_poly.pdbx_strand_id
1 'polypeptide(L)'
;MRTMIKTIAGRTAETVGATRLARRIVAGRPLILMYHGLTEDESVADWTQVRASDFERQMRYMKDHFEMVPLADIVTMLETGKITPHAATVTFDDGYRSNETLALPILKAMNVPATIFITSGFIRGYDRQFGFLWPDFVTVLLKSHRTPQLD
;
A
#
# COMPACT_ATOMS: atom_id res chain seq x y z
N MET A 1 -20.99 11.62 1.12
CA MET A 1 -21.88 10.61 0.49
C MET A 1 -21.12 9.41 -0.09
N ARG A 2 -20.09 9.59 -0.93
CA ARG A 2 -19.33 8.47 -1.56
C ARG A 2 -18.68 7.49 -0.57
N THR A 3 -18.03 7.99 0.49
CA THR A 3 -17.37 7.13 1.51
C THR A 3 -18.38 6.26 2.25
N MET A 4 -19.52 6.83 2.65
CA MET A 4 -20.60 6.11 3.33
C MET A 4 -21.16 4.98 2.46
N ILE A 5 -21.39 5.22 1.17
CA ILE A 5 -21.84 4.20 0.22
C ILE A 5 -20.80 3.06 0.12
N LYS A 6 -19.52 3.38 -0.02
CA LYS A 6 -18.44 2.36 -0.06
C LYS A 6 -18.38 1.53 1.21
N THR A 7 -18.53 2.16 2.38
CA THR A 7 -18.55 1.46 3.67
C THR A 7 -19.74 0.52 3.80
N ILE A 8 -20.95 0.97 3.43
CA ILE A 8 -22.16 0.15 3.47
C ILE A 8 -22.04 -1.03 2.50
N ALA A 9 -21.58 -0.78 1.27
CA ALA A 9 -21.36 -1.82 0.28
C ALA A 9 -20.34 -2.87 0.77
N GLY A 10 -19.22 -2.43 1.34
CA GLY A 10 -18.19 -3.31 1.89
C GLY A 10 -18.72 -4.18 3.03
N ARG A 11 -19.40 -3.59 4.01
CA ARG A 11 -20.01 -4.32 5.13
C ARG A 11 -21.07 -5.32 4.65
N THR A 12 -21.91 -4.92 3.69
CA THR A 12 -22.92 -5.81 3.13
C THR A 12 -22.26 -7.00 2.44
N ALA A 13 -21.24 -6.76 1.62
CA ALA A 13 -20.48 -7.81 0.94
C ALA A 13 -19.82 -8.79 1.91
N GLU A 14 -19.35 -8.31 3.06
CA GLU A 14 -18.81 -9.14 4.13
C GLU A 14 -19.89 -9.98 4.80
N THR A 15 -21.02 -9.37 5.20
CA THR A 15 -22.16 -10.07 5.83
C THR A 15 -22.76 -11.14 4.93
N VAL A 16 -22.91 -10.87 3.64
CA VAL A 16 -23.44 -11.84 2.67
C VAL A 16 -22.39 -12.87 2.22
N GLY A 17 -21.15 -12.78 2.71
CA GLY A 17 -20.09 -13.73 2.41
C GLY A 17 -19.46 -13.60 1.02
N ALA A 18 -19.77 -12.53 0.28
CA ALA A 18 -19.19 -12.27 -1.04
C ALA A 18 -17.66 -12.11 -0.96
N THR A 19 -17.14 -11.47 0.09
CA THR A 19 -15.69 -11.37 0.33
C THR A 19 -15.06 -12.75 0.61
N ARG A 20 -15.77 -13.62 1.34
CA ARG A 20 -15.33 -14.99 1.61
C ARG A 20 -15.29 -15.84 0.33
N LEU A 21 -16.29 -15.70 -0.54
CA LEU A 21 -16.32 -16.38 -1.83
C LEU A 21 -15.20 -15.87 -2.75
N ALA A 22 -15.03 -14.56 -2.85
CA ALA A 22 -13.95 -13.97 -3.64
C ALA A 22 -12.58 -14.47 -3.17
N ARG A 23 -12.32 -14.50 -1.85
CA ARG A 23 -11.09 -15.07 -1.27
C ARG A 23 -10.88 -16.52 -1.67
N ARG A 24 -11.94 -17.35 -1.67
CA ARG A 24 -11.86 -18.76 -2.11
C ARG A 24 -11.51 -18.90 -3.58
N ILE A 25 -12.07 -18.06 -4.45
CA ILE A 25 -11.78 -18.07 -5.89
C ILE A 25 -10.31 -17.75 -6.16
N VAL A 26 -9.72 -16.84 -5.37
CA VAL A 26 -8.30 -16.45 -5.49
C VAL A 26 -7.37 -17.23 -4.57
N ALA A 27 -7.84 -18.29 -3.90
CA ALA A 27 -7.08 -18.96 -2.84
C ALA A 27 -5.74 -19.55 -3.29
N GLY A 28 -5.51 -19.79 -4.60
CA GLY A 28 -4.22 -20.24 -5.13
C GLY A 28 -3.32 -19.12 -5.66
N ARG A 29 -3.61 -17.85 -5.35
CA ARG A 29 -2.86 -16.69 -5.88
C ARG A 29 -2.43 -15.82 -4.70
N PRO A 30 -1.12 -15.66 -4.47
CA PRO A 30 -0.65 -14.80 -3.40
C PRO A 30 -1.02 -13.33 -3.68
N LEU A 31 -1.35 -12.60 -2.64
CA LEU A 31 -1.71 -11.18 -2.72
C LEU A 31 -0.52 -10.29 -2.31
N ILE A 32 -0.18 -9.32 -3.14
CA ILE A 32 0.86 -8.33 -2.83
C ILE A 32 0.17 -6.98 -2.66
N LEU A 33 0.23 -6.40 -1.46
CA LEU A 33 -0.28 -5.07 -1.17
C LEU A 33 0.87 -4.07 -1.21
N MET A 34 0.89 -3.23 -2.24
CA MET A 34 1.91 -2.21 -2.43
C MET A 34 1.42 -0.84 -1.93
N TYR A 35 2.25 -0.18 -1.15
CA TYR A 35 2.08 1.19 -0.64
C TYR A 35 3.30 2.02 -1.01
N HIS A 36 3.21 3.35 -0.91
CA HIS A 36 4.39 4.22 -0.99
C HIS A 36 4.66 4.82 0.39
N GLY A 37 3.88 5.82 0.79
CA GLY A 37 4.01 6.50 2.07
C GLY A 37 2.72 6.55 2.89
N LEU A 38 2.87 7.02 4.13
CA LEU A 38 1.79 7.22 5.08
C LEU A 38 1.72 8.67 5.55
N THR A 39 0.52 9.12 5.90
CA THR A 39 0.26 10.43 6.50
C THR A 39 -0.54 10.29 7.81
N GLU A 40 -0.41 11.24 8.72
CA GLU A 40 -1.23 11.31 9.94
C GLU A 40 -2.64 11.84 9.62
N ASP A 41 -2.78 12.77 8.68
CA ASP A 41 -4.05 13.41 8.32
C ASP A 41 -4.26 13.51 6.80
N GLU A 42 -5.39 14.09 6.37
CA GLU A 42 -5.71 14.32 4.95
C GLU A 42 -5.04 15.58 4.36
N SER A 43 -4.18 16.27 5.12
CA SER A 43 -3.69 17.60 4.74
C SER A 43 -2.84 17.58 3.47
N VAL A 44 -2.23 16.44 3.16
CA VAL A 44 -1.47 16.23 1.93
C VAL A 44 -2.33 15.45 0.93
N ALA A 45 -2.88 16.16 -0.06
CA ALA A 45 -3.55 15.56 -1.20
C ALA A 45 -2.53 14.92 -2.17
N ASP A 46 -1.96 13.81 -1.73
CA ASP A 46 -1.06 12.97 -2.50
C ASP A 46 -1.70 11.58 -2.66
N TRP A 47 -1.85 11.16 -3.92
CA TRP A 47 -2.49 9.92 -4.30
C TRP A 47 -1.66 8.68 -3.92
N THR A 48 -0.39 8.87 -3.57
CA THR A 48 0.52 7.81 -3.12
C THR A 48 0.51 7.60 -1.60
N GLN A 49 -0.17 8.48 -0.85
CA GLN A 49 -0.17 8.46 0.61
C GLN A 49 -1.46 7.87 1.17
N VAL A 50 -1.33 7.03 2.19
CA VAL A 50 -2.47 6.48 2.95
C VAL A 50 -2.43 6.98 4.39
N ARG A 51 -3.59 7.26 4.99
CA ARG A 51 -3.64 7.58 6.42
C ARG A 51 -3.14 6.40 7.25
N ALA A 52 -2.33 6.68 8.27
CA ALA A 52 -1.85 5.65 9.20
C ALA A 52 -2.99 4.86 9.85
N SER A 53 -4.10 5.53 10.21
CA SER A 53 -5.31 4.88 10.75
C SER A 53 -6.00 3.96 9.74
N ASP A 54 -5.96 4.31 8.46
CA ASP A 54 -6.53 3.49 7.40
C ASP A 54 -5.65 2.29 7.09
N PHE A 55 -4.34 2.48 7.07
CA PHE A 55 -3.36 1.42 6.96
C PHE A 55 -3.49 0.42 8.12
N GLU A 56 -3.58 0.89 9.38
CA GLU A 56 -3.77 0.02 10.54
C GLU A 56 -5.04 -0.84 10.39
N ARG A 57 -6.16 -0.22 9.99
CA ARG A 57 -7.41 -0.93 9.75
C ARG A 57 -7.28 -1.97 8.64
N GLN A 58 -6.57 -1.65 7.56
CA GLN A 58 -6.28 -2.59 6.48
C GLN A 58 -5.43 -3.75 6.99
N MET A 59 -4.35 -3.50 7.73
CA MET A 59 -3.48 -4.55 8.28
C MET A 59 -4.23 -5.50 9.22
N ARG A 60 -5.13 -4.96 10.04
CA ARG A 60 -6.00 -5.78 10.90
C ARG A 60 -6.88 -6.72 10.08
N TYR A 61 -7.59 -6.18 9.09
CA TYR A 61 -8.42 -6.99 8.18
C TYR A 61 -7.60 -8.04 7.44
N MET A 62 -6.40 -7.68 6.97
CA MET A 62 -5.51 -8.60 6.29
C MET A 62 -5.10 -9.74 7.21
N LYS A 63 -4.68 -9.46 8.44
CA LYS A 63 -4.28 -10.47 9.42
C LYS A 63 -5.44 -11.41 9.81
N ASP A 64 -6.67 -10.91 9.86
CA ASP A 64 -7.85 -11.71 10.20
C ASP A 64 -8.29 -12.66 9.07
N HIS A 65 -7.76 -12.50 7.85
CA HIS A 65 -8.26 -13.19 6.66
C HIS A 65 -7.21 -13.79 5.73
N PHE A 66 -5.94 -13.45 5.91
CA PHE A 66 -4.83 -13.86 5.08
C PHE A 66 -3.65 -14.28 5.95
N GLU A 67 -2.82 -15.16 5.40
CA GLU A 67 -1.54 -15.52 6.01
C GLU A 67 -0.48 -14.51 5.57
N MET A 68 -0.12 -13.62 6.49
CA MET A 68 0.87 -12.56 6.22
C MET A 68 2.28 -13.15 6.27
N VAL A 69 2.93 -13.24 5.11
CA VAL A 69 4.27 -13.84 4.95
C VAL A 69 5.25 -12.86 4.32
N PRO A 70 6.57 -13.00 4.55
CA PRO A 70 7.58 -12.24 3.82
C PRO A 70 7.45 -12.40 2.30
N LEU A 71 7.80 -11.34 1.54
CA LEU A 71 7.80 -11.40 0.07
C LEU A 71 8.70 -12.52 -0.47
N ALA A 72 9.82 -12.82 0.20
CA ALA A 72 10.71 -13.91 -0.19
C ALA A 72 9.99 -15.28 -0.21
N ASP A 73 9.13 -15.52 0.77
CA ASP A 73 8.36 -16.77 0.85
C ASP A 73 7.35 -16.85 -0.30
N ILE A 74 6.73 -15.73 -0.66
CA ILE A 74 5.84 -15.63 -1.84
C ILE A 74 6.60 -15.99 -3.12
N VAL A 75 7.82 -15.47 -3.30
CA VAL A 75 8.67 -15.82 -4.46
C VAL A 75 8.93 -17.32 -4.50
N THR A 76 9.34 -17.92 -3.37
CA THR A 76 9.54 -19.37 -3.28
C THR A 76 8.27 -20.18 -3.59
N MET A 77 7.10 -19.74 -3.09
CA MET A 77 5.81 -20.38 -3.40
C MET A 77 5.52 -20.38 -4.90
N LEU A 78 5.81 -19.27 -5.59
CA LEU A 78 5.60 -19.13 -7.03
C LEU A 78 6.59 -19.99 -7.84
N GLU A 79 7.86 -20.03 -7.45
CA GLU A 79 8.89 -20.84 -8.11
C GLU A 79 8.64 -22.35 -7.96
N THR A 80 8.16 -22.77 -6.79
CA THR A 80 7.91 -24.18 -6.49
C THR A 80 6.51 -24.67 -6.87
N GLY A 81 5.59 -23.74 -7.18
CA GLY A 81 4.18 -24.03 -7.41
C GLY A 81 3.40 -24.43 -6.14
N LYS A 82 4.02 -24.35 -4.95
CA LYS A 82 3.41 -24.72 -3.67
C LYS A 82 2.87 -23.49 -2.97
N ILE A 83 1.72 -23.00 -3.43
CA ILE A 83 1.11 -21.76 -2.93
C ILE A 83 0.24 -22.05 -1.71
N THR A 84 0.59 -21.43 -0.58
CA THR A 84 -0.27 -21.46 0.62
C THR A 84 -1.55 -20.68 0.35
N PRO A 85 -2.74 -21.25 0.69
CA PRO A 85 -3.99 -20.55 0.51
C PRO A 85 -4.04 -19.22 1.25
N HIS A 86 -4.48 -18.17 0.54
CA HIS A 86 -4.59 -16.82 1.12
C HIS A 86 -3.27 -16.23 1.65
N ALA A 87 -2.13 -16.62 1.09
CA ALA A 87 -0.86 -15.95 1.36
C ALA A 87 -0.91 -14.48 0.91
N ALA A 88 -0.44 -13.56 1.76
CA ALA A 88 -0.35 -12.14 1.44
C ALA A 88 0.94 -11.53 1.99
N THR A 89 1.43 -10.49 1.33
CA THR A 89 2.60 -9.70 1.78
C THR A 89 2.35 -8.22 1.58
N VAL A 90 3.04 -7.40 2.36
CA VAL A 90 3.04 -5.94 2.24
C VAL A 90 4.36 -5.50 1.63
N THR A 91 4.31 -4.57 0.67
CA THR A 91 5.48 -3.91 0.11
C THR A 91 5.33 -2.39 0.18
N PHE A 92 6.45 -1.71 0.30
CA PHE A 92 6.55 -0.26 0.20
C PHE A 92 7.56 0.11 -0.87
N ASP A 93 7.19 1.04 -1.74
CA ASP A 93 8.08 1.59 -2.75
C ASP A 93 8.65 2.93 -2.28
N ASP A 94 9.77 3.34 -2.89
CA ASP A 94 10.51 4.59 -2.71
C ASP A 94 11.26 4.77 -1.38
N GLY A 95 10.73 4.24 -0.27
CA GLY A 95 11.37 4.35 1.05
C GLY A 95 11.16 5.71 1.71
N TYR A 96 9.94 6.23 1.66
CA TYR A 96 9.51 7.41 2.41
C TYR A 96 9.83 7.30 3.91
N ARG A 97 10.17 8.42 4.55
CA ARG A 97 10.38 8.49 6.00
C ARG A 97 9.20 7.93 6.80
N SER A 98 7.99 8.11 6.30
CA SER A 98 6.75 7.58 6.90
C SER A 98 6.73 6.06 7.04
N ASN A 99 7.50 5.32 6.22
CA ASN A 99 7.62 3.86 6.39
C ASN A 99 8.27 3.52 7.74
N GLU A 100 9.25 4.30 8.18
CA GLU A 100 9.89 4.17 9.48
C GLU A 100 9.01 4.76 10.60
N THR A 101 8.53 5.99 10.43
CA THR A 101 7.91 6.74 11.53
C THR A 101 6.46 6.34 11.80
N LEU A 102 5.71 5.87 10.78
CA LEU A 102 4.28 5.54 10.89
C LEU A 102 4.00 4.06 10.62
N ALA A 103 4.53 3.48 9.53
CA ALA A 103 4.19 2.11 9.15
C ALA A 103 4.86 1.06 10.04
N LEU A 104 6.16 1.21 10.32
CA LEU A 104 6.94 0.23 11.09
C LEU A 104 6.38 -0.06 12.49
N PRO A 105 5.94 0.94 13.29
CA PRO A 105 5.31 0.67 14.58
C PRO A 105 4.04 -0.20 14.46
N ILE A 106 3.18 0.09 13.47
CA ILE A 106 1.95 -0.66 13.21
C ILE A 106 2.26 -2.11 12.82
N LEU A 107 3.19 -2.29 11.88
CA LEU A 107 3.62 -3.60 11.40
C LEU A 107 4.22 -4.45 12.52
N LYS A 108 5.09 -3.85 13.35
CA LYS A 108 5.67 -4.51 14.52
C LYS A 108 4.61 -4.93 15.54
N ALA A 109 3.68 -4.04 15.87
CA ALA A 109 2.61 -4.33 16.82
C ALA A 109 1.71 -5.50 16.35
N MET A 110 1.56 -5.66 15.04
CA MET A 110 0.75 -6.73 14.45
C MET A 110 1.54 -7.97 14.02
N ASN A 111 2.87 -7.96 14.13
CA ASN A 111 3.78 -8.97 13.58
C ASN A 111 3.53 -9.25 12.09
N VAL A 112 3.36 -8.18 11.31
CA VAL A 112 3.15 -8.24 9.86
C VAL A 112 4.50 -7.99 9.16
N PRO A 113 5.02 -8.95 8.38
CA PRO A 113 6.22 -8.73 7.58
C PRO A 113 5.94 -7.73 6.45
N ALA A 114 6.95 -6.95 6.08
CA ALA A 114 6.91 -6.06 4.94
C ALA A 114 8.27 -5.98 4.25
N THR A 115 8.26 -5.68 2.96
CA THR A 115 9.46 -5.41 2.15
C THR A 115 9.47 -3.95 1.71
N ILE A 116 10.63 -3.29 1.75
CA ILE A 116 10.78 -1.90 1.30
C ILE A 116 11.75 -1.87 0.11
N PHE A 117 11.28 -1.39 -1.03
CA PHE A 117 12.07 -1.13 -2.22
C PHE A 117 12.58 0.32 -2.18
N ILE A 118 13.80 0.49 -1.67
CA ILE A 118 14.36 1.81 -1.37
C ILE A 118 15.03 2.42 -2.61
N THR A 119 14.69 3.67 -2.93
CA THR A 119 15.42 4.47 -3.92
C THR A 119 16.70 5.05 -3.33
N SER A 120 17.76 4.24 -3.25
CA SER A 120 19.00 4.58 -2.51
C SER A 120 19.74 5.83 -3.00
N GLY A 121 19.48 6.28 -4.23
CA GLY A 121 20.04 7.51 -4.80
C GLY A 121 19.65 8.78 -4.03
N PHE A 122 18.42 8.84 -3.52
CA PHE A 122 17.93 9.95 -2.69
C PHE A 122 18.56 9.96 -1.29
N ILE A 123 18.77 8.78 -0.70
CA ILE A 123 19.39 8.65 0.63
C ILE A 123 20.87 9.03 0.59
N ARG A 124 21.58 8.57 -0.45
CA ARG A 124 23.01 8.86 -0.61
C ARG A 124 23.29 10.26 -1.17
N GLY A 125 22.24 10.97 -1.59
CA GLY A 125 22.35 12.29 -2.19
C GLY A 125 23.09 12.28 -3.53
N TYR A 126 22.96 11.20 -4.31
CA TYR A 126 23.44 11.12 -5.69
C TYR A 126 22.42 11.69 -6.67
N ASP A 127 21.13 11.60 -6.35
CA ASP A 127 20.05 12.15 -7.14
C ASP A 127 19.74 13.60 -6.73
N ARG A 128 20.69 14.50 -7.01
CA ARG A 128 20.60 15.93 -6.64
C ARG A 128 19.98 16.81 -7.71
N GLN A 129 19.74 16.28 -8.91
CA GLN A 129 19.38 17.14 -10.03
C GLN A 129 17.99 17.75 -9.85
N PHE A 130 17.07 17.04 -9.19
CA PHE A 130 15.73 17.53 -8.91
C PHE A 130 15.25 17.32 -7.47
N GLY A 131 15.80 16.35 -6.72
CA GLY A 131 15.34 16.06 -5.35
C GLY A 131 13.92 15.51 -5.27
N PHE A 132 13.37 15.06 -6.40
CA PHE A 132 12.04 14.47 -6.55
C PHE A 132 12.15 13.17 -7.33
N LEU A 133 11.23 12.23 -7.08
CA LEU A 133 10.94 11.19 -8.06
C LEU A 133 10.40 11.86 -9.33
N TRP A 134 10.70 11.28 -10.50
CA TRP A 134 10.25 11.86 -11.77
C TRP A 134 8.71 12.09 -11.85
N PRO A 135 7.81 11.25 -11.27
CA PRO A 135 6.38 11.51 -11.30
C PRO A 135 5.99 12.71 -10.43
N ASP A 136 6.67 12.89 -9.30
CA ASP A 136 6.49 14.05 -8.42
C ASP A 136 6.93 15.33 -9.13
N PHE A 137 8.08 15.28 -9.81
CA PHE A 137 8.56 16.39 -10.63
C PHE A 137 7.53 16.80 -11.69
N VAL A 138 6.99 15.85 -12.46
CA VAL A 138 5.93 16.11 -13.45
C VAL A 138 4.67 16.66 -12.77
N THR A 139 4.28 16.10 -11.63
CA THR A 139 3.10 16.55 -10.87
C THR A 139 3.25 18.00 -10.40
N VAL A 140 4.41 18.36 -9.87
CA VAL A 140 4.73 19.74 -9.46
C VAL A 140 4.73 20.67 -10.68
N LEU A 141 5.32 20.24 -11.80
CA LEU A 141 5.34 21.03 -13.04
C LEU A 141 3.92 21.30 -13.54
N LEU A 142 3.06 20.28 -13.60
CA LEU A 142 1.67 20.41 -14.01
C LEU A 142 0.83 21.25 -13.03
N LYS A 143 1.05 21.12 -11.72
CA LYS A 143 0.34 21.92 -10.71
C LYS A 143 0.81 23.39 -10.68
N SER A 144 2.08 23.65 -10.97
CA SER A 144 2.64 25.01 -11.02
C SER A 144 2.27 25.74 -12.32
N HIS A 145 2.11 25.01 -13.42
CA HIS A 145 1.58 25.54 -14.67
C HIS A 145 0.06 25.35 -14.71
N ARG A 146 -0.69 26.20 -14.01
CA ARG A 146 -2.11 26.38 -14.32
C ARG A 146 -2.19 26.81 -15.79
N THR A 147 -2.72 25.95 -16.66
CA THR A 147 -3.11 26.33 -18.00
C THR A 147 -3.97 27.60 -17.89
N PRO A 148 -3.63 28.71 -18.55
CA PRO A 148 -4.60 29.77 -18.75
C PRO A 148 -5.84 29.09 -19.33
N GLN A 149 -7.01 29.39 -18.78
CA GLN A 149 -8.24 29.04 -19.47
C GLN A 149 -8.11 29.62 -20.88
N LEU A 150 -8.07 28.75 -21.88
CA LEU A 150 -8.23 29.16 -23.26
C LEU A 150 -9.72 29.49 -23.38
N ASP A 151 -9.99 30.79 -23.41
CA ASP A 151 -11.30 31.38 -23.69
C ASP A 151 -11.89 30.84 -25.00
#